data_AF-A0A518N446-F1
#
_entry.id   AF-A0A518N446-F1
#
_cell.length_a   1.000
_cell.length_b   1.000
_cell.length_c   1.000
_cell.angle_alpha   90.00
_cell.angle_beta   90.00
_cell.angle_gamma   90.00
#
_symmetry.space_group_name_H-M   'P 1'
#
loop_
_entity.id
_entity.type
_entity.pdbx_description
1 polymer ?
#
loop_
_entity_poly.entity_id
_entity_poly.type
_entity_poly.pdbx_seq_one_letter_code
_entity_poly.pdbx_strand_id
1 'polypeptide(L)'
;MKEMPRFDYFALHYLKLWEGGDQALHTDLSSDNPTLEALTKAMHAFRISRSFRGIAEAGNRKYVLESLLGVGKDGAKAVNKLASKFEDRFSKENLSAASKLLWFRHRSPFLVYDRNAVTALSALASRRIPRSYDEFEKVWRSEFKKVEAQVAAACGRLTSLHRYFHHAYGEDELEHLVSSLWFHERVFDVYLWAIGGRFLVDKGARGIGSPGQNDMHVADRNPVS
;
A
#
# COMPACT_ATOMS: atom_id res chain seq x y z
N MET A 1 -6.40 26.02 -14.91
CA MET A 1 -5.65 24.75 -14.78
C MET A 1 -5.69 24.33 -13.32
N LYS A 2 -6.09 23.09 -13.00
CA LYS A 2 -5.94 22.56 -11.64
C LYS A 2 -4.44 22.37 -11.41
N GLU A 3 -3.86 23.10 -10.45
CA GLU A 3 -2.48 22.84 -10.02
C GLU A 3 -2.35 21.36 -9.66
N MET A 4 -1.36 20.71 -10.28
CA MET A 4 -1.04 19.33 -9.99
C MET A 4 -0.50 19.27 -8.56
N PRO A 5 -0.92 18.31 -7.71
CA PRO A 5 -0.43 18.29 -6.34
C PRO A 5 1.09 18.07 -6.32
N ARG A 6 1.80 18.90 -5.56
CA ARG A 6 3.24 18.73 -5.35
C ARG A 6 3.49 17.39 -4.67
N PHE A 7 4.29 16.51 -5.27
CA PHE A 7 4.56 15.16 -4.74
C PHE A 7 5.19 15.15 -3.34
N ASP A 8 5.67 16.30 -2.84
CA ASP A 8 6.21 16.47 -1.49
C ASP A 8 5.29 15.93 -0.40
N TYR A 9 4.00 16.24 -0.50
CA TYR A 9 3.02 15.77 0.47
C TYR A 9 2.94 14.24 0.50
N PHE A 10 2.92 13.59 -0.68
CA PHE A 10 2.82 12.13 -0.77
C PHE A 10 4.13 11.44 -0.40
N ALA A 11 5.27 12.05 -0.71
CA ALA A 11 6.58 11.56 -0.31
C ALA A 11 6.70 11.54 1.21
N LEU A 12 6.37 12.67 1.87
CA LEU A 12 6.35 12.76 3.32
C LEU A 12 5.32 11.82 3.96
N HIS A 13 4.11 11.74 3.37
CA HIS A 13 3.07 10.86 3.87
C HIS A 13 3.49 9.39 3.77
N TYR A 14 4.12 8.98 2.66
CA TYR A 14 4.59 7.62 2.50
C TYR A 14 5.74 7.30 3.46
N LEU A 15 6.69 8.22 3.67
CA LEU A 15 7.74 8.03 4.68
C LEU A 15 7.13 7.75 6.06
N LYS A 16 6.13 8.53 6.46
CA LYS A 16 5.41 8.30 7.72
C LYS A 16 4.68 6.94 7.76
N LEU A 17 4.09 6.48 6.66
CA LEU A 17 3.48 5.15 6.56
C LEU A 17 4.53 4.04 6.69
N TRP A 18 5.69 4.24 6.05
CA TRP A 18 6.83 3.34 6.12
C TRP A 18 7.31 3.13 7.55
N GLU A 19 7.61 4.24 8.24
CA GLU A 19 8.01 4.27 9.64
C GLU A 19 6.92 3.76 10.58
N GLY A 20 5.66 4.06 10.27
CA GLY A 20 4.51 3.69 11.11
C GLY A 20 4.16 2.19 11.10
N GLY A 21 4.73 1.40 10.18
CA GLY A 21 4.57 -0.05 10.23
C GLY A 21 4.88 -0.82 8.96
N ASP A 22 4.84 -0.20 7.76
CA ASP A 22 5.11 -0.94 6.52
C ASP A 22 6.52 -1.55 6.51
N GLN A 23 7.51 -0.87 7.12
CA GLN A 23 8.88 -1.38 7.26
C GLN A 23 8.91 -2.69 8.08
N ALA A 24 8.29 -2.71 9.26
CA ALA A 24 8.27 -3.89 10.11
C ALA A 24 7.55 -5.07 9.43
N LEU A 25 6.43 -4.79 8.76
CA LEU A 25 5.68 -5.81 8.00
C LEU A 25 6.49 -6.34 6.82
N HIS A 26 7.22 -5.47 6.11
CA HIS A 26 8.14 -5.90 5.06
C HIS A 26 9.24 -6.78 5.65
N THR A 27 9.93 -6.36 6.71
CA THR A 27 11.00 -7.15 7.37
C THR A 27 10.50 -8.52 7.79
N ASP A 28 9.36 -8.60 8.49
CA ASP A 28 8.81 -9.86 8.97
C ASP A 28 8.44 -10.80 7.82
N LEU A 29 7.72 -10.30 6.82
CA LEU A 29 7.25 -11.11 5.70
C LEU A 29 8.36 -11.43 4.70
N SER A 30 9.41 -10.60 4.62
CA SER A 30 10.55 -10.80 3.72
C SER A 30 11.63 -11.73 4.25
N SER A 31 11.54 -12.14 5.52
CA SER A 31 12.43 -13.12 6.12
C SER A 31 12.43 -14.47 5.38
N ASP A 32 13.45 -15.30 5.63
CA ASP A 32 13.55 -16.63 5.03
C ASP A 32 12.43 -17.57 5.51
N ASN A 33 11.96 -17.37 6.74
CA ASN A 33 10.93 -18.18 7.39
C ASN A 33 9.80 -17.30 7.97
N PRO A 34 8.98 -16.65 7.12
CA PRO A 34 7.92 -15.78 7.60
C PRO A 34 6.87 -16.58 8.36
N THR A 35 6.34 -16.01 9.44
CA THR A 35 5.39 -16.69 10.33
C THR A 35 3.93 -16.44 9.92
N LEU A 36 3.00 -17.26 10.45
CA LEU A 36 1.57 -17.02 10.30
C LEU A 36 1.13 -15.71 10.98
N GLU A 37 1.83 -15.29 12.03
CA GLU A 37 1.57 -14.03 12.70
C GLU A 37 1.97 -12.84 11.82
N ALA A 38 3.16 -12.87 11.21
CA ALA A 38 3.62 -11.87 10.25
C ALA A 38 2.63 -11.73 9.08
N LEU A 39 2.19 -12.86 8.51
CA LEU A 39 1.15 -12.87 7.48
C LEU A 39 -0.14 -12.22 7.98
N THR A 40 -0.60 -12.57 9.17
CA THR A 40 -1.86 -12.03 9.74
C THR A 40 -1.78 -10.52 9.93
N LYS A 41 -0.66 -10.01 10.47
CA LYS A 41 -0.41 -8.57 10.62
C LYS A 41 -0.43 -7.85 9.27
N ALA A 42 0.28 -8.39 8.27
CA ALA A 42 0.30 -7.84 6.91
C ALA A 42 -1.10 -7.82 6.26
N MET A 43 -1.88 -8.90 6.42
CA MET A 43 -3.24 -8.97 5.90
C MET A 43 -4.20 -7.99 6.59
N HIS A 44 -4.00 -7.74 7.89
CA HIS A 44 -4.76 -6.77 8.66
C HIS A 44 -4.43 -5.33 8.25
N ALA A 45 -3.14 -5.00 8.12
CA ALA A 45 -2.67 -3.66 7.74
C ALA A 45 -3.31 -3.17 6.43
N PHE A 46 -3.39 -4.02 5.42
CA PHE A 46 -4.07 -3.70 4.16
C PHE A 46 -5.58 -3.99 4.15
N ARG A 47 -6.16 -4.43 5.27
CA ARG A 47 -7.57 -4.81 5.39
C ARG A 47 -8.01 -5.83 4.32
N ILE A 48 -7.11 -6.75 3.97
CA ILE A 48 -7.37 -7.81 2.99
C ILE A 48 -7.88 -9.09 3.65
N SER A 49 -7.77 -9.28 4.97
CA SER A 49 -8.31 -10.47 5.65
C SER A 49 -9.79 -10.71 5.36
N ARG A 50 -10.60 -9.64 5.31
CA ARG A 50 -12.04 -9.69 5.01
C ARG A 50 -12.40 -10.25 3.62
N SER A 51 -11.41 -10.36 2.72
CA SER A 51 -11.64 -10.85 1.37
C SER A 51 -11.52 -12.37 1.24
N PHE A 52 -11.07 -13.05 2.31
CA PHE A 52 -10.89 -14.50 2.38
C PHE A 52 -11.94 -15.12 3.31
N ARG A 53 -12.78 -16.01 2.78
CA ARG A 53 -13.72 -16.77 3.61
C ARG A 53 -12.95 -17.76 4.49
N GLY A 54 -13.26 -17.82 5.78
CA GLY A 54 -12.62 -18.77 6.71
C GLY A 54 -11.16 -18.47 7.05
N ILE A 55 -10.63 -17.27 6.79
CA ILE A 55 -9.21 -16.94 7.06
C ILE A 55 -8.82 -17.00 8.54
N ALA A 56 -9.80 -17.04 9.45
CA ALA A 56 -9.60 -17.28 10.87
C ALA A 56 -9.13 -18.73 11.17
N GLU A 57 -9.28 -19.66 10.23
CA GLU A 57 -8.77 -21.02 10.35
C GLU A 57 -7.26 -21.08 10.06
N ALA A 58 -6.50 -21.77 10.93
CA ALA A 58 -5.05 -21.89 10.79
C ALA A 58 -4.63 -22.54 9.46
N GLY A 59 -5.39 -23.55 9.00
CA GLY A 59 -5.14 -24.22 7.71
C GLY A 59 -5.23 -23.27 6.52
N ASN A 60 -6.18 -22.32 6.54
CA ASN A 60 -6.34 -21.34 5.47
C ASN A 60 -5.20 -20.30 5.47
N ARG A 61 -4.75 -19.85 6.65
CA ARG A 61 -3.57 -18.98 6.75
C ARG A 61 -2.30 -19.69 6.27
N LYS A 62 -2.12 -20.94 6.67
CA LYS A 62 -1.00 -21.78 6.23
C LYS A 62 -0.98 -21.92 4.70
N TYR A 63 -2.14 -22.20 4.09
CA TYR A 63 -2.26 -22.26 2.64
C TYR A 63 -1.90 -20.93 1.96
N VAL A 64 -2.34 -19.79 2.49
CA VAL A 64 -1.99 -18.46 1.95
C VAL A 64 -0.49 -18.23 2.01
N LEU A 65 0.15 -18.56 3.15
CA LEU A 65 1.59 -18.40 3.34
C LEU A 65 2.38 -19.29 2.37
N GLU A 66 2.06 -20.58 2.30
CA GLU A 66 2.73 -21.53 1.40
C GLU A 66 2.51 -21.15 -0.07
N SER A 67 1.33 -20.65 -0.41
CA SER A 67 1.04 -20.14 -1.76
C SER A 67 1.88 -18.93 -2.10
N LEU A 68 2.03 -17.98 -1.17
CA LEU A 68 2.88 -16.79 -1.32
C LEU A 68 4.36 -17.17 -1.47
N LEU A 69 4.85 -18.14 -0.69
CA LEU A 69 6.25 -18.60 -0.79
C LEU A 69 6.51 -19.43 -2.05
N GLY A 70 5.50 -20.11 -2.57
CA GLY A 70 5.60 -20.94 -3.77
C GLY A 70 5.43 -20.19 -5.10
N VAL A 71 5.26 -18.87 -5.09
CA VAL A 71 5.26 -18.04 -6.30
C VAL A 71 6.59 -17.31 -6.47
N GLY A 72 7.05 -17.19 -7.70
CA GLY A 72 8.32 -16.51 -8.03
C GLY A 72 8.21 -15.00 -7.99
N LYS A 73 9.25 -14.31 -8.48
CA LYS A 73 9.32 -12.84 -8.54
C LYS A 73 8.94 -12.25 -9.91
N ASP A 74 8.22 -13.03 -10.72
CA ASP A 74 7.93 -12.74 -12.13
C ASP A 74 6.82 -11.70 -12.34
N GLY A 75 6.83 -10.58 -11.60
CA GLY A 75 5.88 -9.46 -11.77
C GLY A 75 4.41 -9.90 -11.88
N ALA A 76 3.72 -9.45 -12.93
CA ALA A 76 2.33 -9.82 -13.21
C ALA A 76 2.05 -11.32 -13.20
N LYS A 77 2.95 -12.15 -13.73
CA LYS A 77 2.77 -13.61 -13.77
C LYS A 77 2.67 -14.18 -12.36
N ALA A 78 3.50 -13.71 -11.44
CA ALA A 78 3.45 -14.13 -10.04
C ALA A 78 2.18 -13.66 -9.33
N VAL A 79 1.71 -12.43 -9.61
CA VAL A 79 0.45 -11.92 -9.05
C VAL A 79 -0.74 -12.74 -9.54
N ASN A 80 -0.85 -12.97 -10.85
CA ASN A 80 -1.94 -13.75 -11.44
C ASN A 80 -1.91 -15.19 -10.92
N LYS A 81 -0.73 -15.82 -10.83
CA LYS A 81 -0.58 -17.17 -10.26
C LYS A 81 -1.04 -17.23 -8.80
N LEU A 82 -0.66 -16.25 -7.98
CA LEU A 82 -1.09 -16.20 -6.58
C LEU A 82 -2.59 -15.95 -6.44
N ALA A 83 -3.15 -15.07 -7.27
CA ALA A 83 -4.59 -14.79 -7.27
C ALA A 83 -5.42 -16.00 -7.71
N SER A 84 -4.94 -16.78 -8.69
CA SER A 84 -5.55 -18.06 -9.09
C SER A 84 -5.53 -19.08 -7.96
N LYS A 85 -4.42 -19.23 -7.22
CA LYS A 85 -4.39 -20.09 -6.02
C LYS A 85 -5.40 -19.64 -4.96
N PHE A 86 -5.60 -18.33 -4.79
CA PHE A 86 -6.62 -17.82 -3.89
C PHE A 86 -8.04 -18.10 -4.40
N GLU A 87 -8.26 -18.03 -5.70
CA GLU A 87 -9.53 -18.43 -6.31
C GLU A 87 -9.83 -19.91 -6.06
N ASP A 88 -8.87 -20.79 -6.31
CA ASP A 88 -9.02 -22.23 -6.11
C ASP A 88 -9.40 -22.59 -4.67
N ARG A 89 -8.77 -21.92 -3.69
CA ARG A 89 -9.00 -22.21 -2.27
C ARG A 89 -10.22 -21.50 -1.68
N PHE A 90 -10.50 -20.27 -2.11
CA PHE A 90 -11.49 -19.40 -1.46
C PHE A 90 -12.67 -19.04 -2.36
N SER A 91 -12.74 -19.63 -3.56
CA SER A 91 -13.75 -19.36 -4.60
C SER A 91 -13.86 -17.88 -4.96
N LYS A 92 -12.74 -17.17 -4.89
CA LYS A 92 -12.67 -15.73 -5.16
C LYS A 92 -11.28 -15.32 -5.64
N GLU A 93 -11.21 -14.93 -6.91
CA GLU A 93 -10.03 -14.27 -7.46
C GLU A 93 -9.77 -12.94 -6.71
N ASN A 94 -8.53 -12.77 -6.24
CA ASN A 94 -8.18 -11.68 -5.35
C ASN A 94 -6.83 -11.02 -5.71
N LEU A 95 -6.79 -10.41 -6.89
CA LEU A 95 -5.62 -9.66 -7.40
C LEU A 95 -5.12 -8.60 -6.41
N SER A 96 -6.04 -7.97 -5.68
CA SER A 96 -5.69 -6.95 -4.69
C SER A 96 -4.92 -7.54 -3.51
N ALA A 97 -5.37 -8.66 -2.94
CA ALA A 97 -4.64 -9.32 -1.87
C ALA A 97 -3.31 -9.90 -2.36
N ALA A 98 -3.30 -10.53 -3.54
CA ALA A 98 -2.10 -11.13 -4.12
C ALA A 98 -0.98 -10.09 -4.33
N SER A 99 -1.30 -8.99 -5.02
CA SER A 99 -0.32 -7.91 -5.27
C SER A 99 0.21 -7.25 -4.00
N LYS A 100 -0.65 -7.02 -3.00
CA LYS A 100 -0.26 -6.45 -1.71
C LYS A 100 0.66 -7.37 -0.89
N LEU A 101 0.36 -8.66 -0.84
CA LEU A 101 1.20 -9.63 -0.14
C LEU A 101 2.56 -9.80 -0.83
N LEU A 102 2.59 -9.84 -2.16
CA LEU A 102 3.83 -9.89 -2.93
C LEU A 102 4.66 -8.61 -2.76
N TRP A 103 4.01 -7.45 -2.68
CA TRP A 103 4.70 -6.20 -2.35
C TRP A 103 5.32 -6.24 -0.95
N PHE A 104 4.63 -6.72 0.08
CA PHE A 104 5.28 -6.88 1.40
C PHE A 104 6.43 -7.90 1.37
N ARG A 105 6.32 -8.97 0.57
CA ARG A 105 7.38 -10.00 0.52
C ARG A 105 8.62 -9.53 -0.25
N HIS A 106 8.44 -8.73 -1.30
CA HIS A 106 9.50 -8.46 -2.29
C HIS A 106 9.65 -6.98 -2.68
N ARG A 107 8.66 -6.13 -2.41
CA ARG A 107 8.52 -4.76 -2.92
C ARG A 107 8.47 -4.76 -4.45
N SER A 108 9.57 -4.41 -5.12
CA SER A 108 9.67 -4.44 -6.58
C SER A 108 9.83 -5.88 -7.09
N PRO A 109 9.24 -6.27 -8.24
CA PRO A 109 8.54 -5.43 -9.23
C PRO A 109 7.02 -5.29 -9.00
N PHE A 110 6.52 -5.59 -7.79
CA PHE A 110 5.08 -5.69 -7.54
C PHE A 110 4.45 -4.33 -7.23
N LEU A 111 3.44 -3.97 -8.01
CA LEU A 111 2.62 -2.78 -7.82
C LEU A 111 1.35 -3.13 -7.06
N VAL A 112 0.88 -2.25 -6.17
CA VAL A 112 -0.31 -2.53 -5.36
C VAL A 112 -1.59 -2.36 -6.19
N TYR A 113 -2.25 -3.47 -6.53
CA TYR A 113 -3.55 -3.44 -7.18
C TYR A 113 -4.62 -3.03 -6.16
N ASP A 114 -5.16 -1.83 -6.31
CA ASP A 114 -6.18 -1.28 -5.42
C ASP A 114 -7.32 -0.62 -6.21
N ARG A 115 -8.55 -0.68 -5.68
CA ARG A 115 -9.71 -0.07 -6.33
C ARG A 115 -9.52 1.43 -6.53
N ASN A 116 -8.93 2.14 -5.56
CA ASN A 116 -8.68 3.57 -5.69
C ASN A 116 -7.62 3.83 -6.77
N ALA A 117 -6.56 3.02 -6.82
CA ALA A 117 -5.54 3.12 -7.86
C ALA A 117 -6.13 2.89 -9.26
N VAL A 118 -6.95 1.84 -9.43
CA VAL A 118 -7.65 1.57 -10.71
C VAL A 118 -8.57 2.72 -11.10
N THR A 119 -9.29 3.31 -10.14
CA THR A 119 -10.18 4.47 -10.37
C THR A 119 -9.39 5.69 -10.82
N ALA A 120 -8.30 6.01 -10.12
CA ALA A 120 -7.43 7.14 -10.45
C ALA A 120 -6.77 6.97 -11.83
N LEU A 121 -6.19 5.81 -12.10
CA LEU A 121 -5.56 5.53 -13.38
C LEU A 121 -6.58 5.53 -14.53
N SER A 122 -7.82 5.07 -14.30
CA SER A 122 -8.85 5.15 -15.34
C SER A 122 -9.20 6.60 -15.71
N ALA A 123 -9.19 7.50 -14.72
CA ALA A 123 -9.39 8.93 -14.95
C ALA A 123 -8.17 9.56 -15.65
N LEU A 124 -6.95 9.27 -15.20
CA LEU A 124 -5.71 9.80 -15.79
C LEU A 124 -5.53 9.35 -17.24
N ALA A 125 -5.78 8.07 -17.52
CA ALA A 125 -5.68 7.50 -18.86
C ALA A 125 -6.92 7.78 -19.74
N SER A 126 -7.93 8.48 -19.21
CA SER A 126 -9.20 8.75 -19.89
C SER A 126 -9.86 7.50 -20.51
N ARG A 127 -9.69 6.34 -19.86
CA ARG A 127 -10.25 5.05 -20.30
C ARG A 127 -10.50 4.13 -19.12
N ARG A 128 -11.49 3.24 -19.23
CA ARG A 128 -11.69 2.19 -18.22
C ARG A 128 -10.53 1.19 -18.28
N ILE A 129 -9.94 0.90 -17.12
CA ILE A 129 -8.97 -0.18 -16.98
C ILE A 129 -9.73 -1.48 -16.68
N PRO A 130 -9.51 -2.56 -17.46
CA PRO A 130 -10.16 -3.84 -17.20
C PRO A 130 -9.67 -4.45 -15.89
N ARG A 131 -10.41 -5.43 -15.37
CA ARG A 131 -10.02 -6.19 -14.18
C ARG A 131 -8.92 -7.21 -14.54
N SER A 132 -7.73 -6.70 -14.83
CA SER A 132 -6.54 -7.46 -15.19
C SER A 132 -5.33 -6.79 -14.54
N TYR A 133 -4.46 -7.58 -13.93
CA TYR A 133 -3.24 -7.04 -13.33
C TYR A 133 -2.25 -6.56 -14.40
N ASP A 134 -2.13 -7.28 -15.52
CA ASP A 134 -1.24 -6.91 -16.64
C ASP A 134 -1.61 -5.55 -17.24
N GLU A 135 -2.90 -5.33 -17.51
CA GLU A 135 -3.38 -4.03 -18.01
C GLU A 135 -3.24 -2.92 -16.97
N PHE A 136 -3.46 -3.24 -15.68
CA PHE A 136 -3.20 -2.31 -14.59
C PHE A 136 -1.73 -1.92 -14.52
N GLU A 137 -0.81 -2.88 -14.50
CA GLU A 137 0.64 -2.64 -14.44
C GLU A 137 1.11 -1.80 -15.63
N LYS A 138 0.66 -2.14 -16.85
CA LYS A 138 1.01 -1.39 -18.06
C LYS A 138 0.60 0.08 -17.97
N VAL A 139 -0.64 0.35 -17.56
CA VAL A 139 -1.13 1.73 -17.41
C VAL A 139 -0.42 2.43 -16.26
N TRP A 140 -0.29 1.76 -15.13
CA TRP A 140 0.40 2.30 -13.95
C TRP A 140 1.82 2.75 -14.32
N ARG A 141 2.61 1.89 -14.99
CA ARG A 141 3.99 2.20 -15.38
C ARG A 141 4.05 3.35 -16.38
N SER A 142 3.10 3.39 -17.32
CA SER A 142 3.01 4.49 -18.29
C SER A 142 2.71 5.82 -17.60
N GLU A 143 1.76 5.87 -16.65
CA GLU A 143 1.44 7.09 -15.91
C GLU A 143 2.56 7.50 -14.95
N PHE A 144 3.17 6.54 -14.25
CA PHE A 144 4.32 6.79 -13.37
C PHE A 144 5.47 7.42 -14.16
N LYS A 145 5.78 6.91 -15.35
CA LYS A 145 6.87 7.42 -16.18
C LYS A 145 6.73 8.91 -16.54
N LYS A 146 5.48 9.40 -16.67
CA LYS A 146 5.21 10.82 -16.96
C LYS A 146 5.55 11.75 -15.79
N VAL A 147 5.52 11.23 -14.56
CA VAL A 147 5.71 12.00 -13.32
C VAL A 147 6.93 11.57 -12.51
N GLU A 148 7.67 10.57 -12.97
CA GLU A 148 8.81 9.95 -12.28
C GLU A 148 9.83 10.99 -11.80
N ALA A 149 10.21 11.94 -12.66
CA ALA A 149 11.16 13.00 -12.30
C ALA A 149 10.63 13.91 -11.17
N GLN A 150 9.32 14.17 -11.13
CA GLN A 150 8.71 15.00 -10.09
C GLN A 150 8.61 14.24 -8.76
N VAL A 151 8.34 12.94 -8.82
CA VAL A 151 8.36 12.04 -7.65
C VAL A 151 9.78 11.96 -7.08
N ALA A 152 10.78 11.67 -7.91
CA ALA A 152 12.18 11.60 -7.50
C ALA A 152 12.66 12.93 -6.86
N ALA A 153 12.31 14.07 -7.48
CA ALA A 153 12.64 15.37 -6.91
C ALA A 153 11.96 15.63 -5.56
N ALA A 154 10.72 15.16 -5.36
CA ALA A 154 10.03 15.27 -4.06
C ALA A 154 10.65 14.36 -2.99
N CYS A 155 10.99 13.12 -3.35
CA CYS A 155 11.69 12.20 -2.46
C CYS A 155 13.06 12.73 -2.05
N GLY A 156 13.84 13.27 -3.00
CA GLY A 156 15.14 13.88 -2.72
C GLY A 156 15.07 15.08 -1.77
N ARG A 157 13.94 15.81 -1.70
CA ARG A 157 13.78 16.90 -0.72
C ARG A 157 13.57 16.40 0.71
N LEU A 158 13.20 15.13 0.92
CA LEU A 158 13.04 14.57 2.26
C LEU A 158 14.36 14.51 3.03
N THR A 159 15.51 14.36 2.36
CA THR A 159 16.82 14.34 3.02
C THR A 159 17.14 15.66 3.72
N SER A 160 16.71 16.78 3.13
CA SER A 160 16.84 18.11 3.76
C SER A 160 16.00 18.27 5.04
N LEU A 161 15.02 17.39 5.25
CA LEU A 161 14.14 17.36 6.41
C LEU A 161 14.57 16.34 7.46
N HIS A 162 15.71 15.64 7.28
CA HIS A 162 16.10 14.51 8.14
C HIS A 162 16.04 14.85 9.63
N ARG A 163 16.50 16.06 10.01
CA ARG A 163 16.53 16.55 11.40
C ARG A 163 15.17 16.66 12.09
N TYR A 164 14.08 16.55 11.34
CA TYR A 164 12.70 16.65 11.86
C TYR A 164 12.00 15.29 11.99
N PHE A 165 12.62 14.20 11.54
CA PHE A 165 12.05 12.86 11.71
C PHE A 165 12.43 12.31 13.09
N HIS A 166 11.47 11.65 13.74
CA HIS A 166 11.64 11.09 15.09
C HIS A 166 12.51 9.82 15.13
N HIS A 167 12.88 9.26 13.98
CA HIS A 167 13.61 8.00 13.87
C HIS A 167 15.09 8.14 13.54
N ALA A 168 15.84 7.12 13.96
CA ALA A 168 17.29 6.98 13.96
C ALA A 168 17.94 6.76 12.58
N TYR A 169 17.30 7.22 11.49
CA TYR A 169 17.93 7.15 10.18
C TYR A 169 19.18 8.04 10.19
N GLY A 170 20.33 7.46 9.85
CA GLY A 170 21.45 8.27 9.39
C GLY A 170 21.06 9.01 8.11
N GLU A 171 21.70 10.14 7.83
CA GLU A 171 21.44 10.91 6.60
C GLU A 171 21.60 10.02 5.35
N ASP A 172 22.66 9.21 5.31
CA ASP A 172 22.94 8.24 4.25
C ASP A 172 21.86 7.14 4.13
N GLU A 173 21.31 6.69 5.27
CA GLU A 173 20.27 5.64 5.27
C GLU A 173 18.96 6.18 4.70
N LEU A 174 18.59 7.42 5.09
CA LEU A 174 17.42 8.09 4.54
C LEU A 174 17.61 8.36 3.05
N GLU A 175 18.77 8.85 2.62
CA GLU A 175 19.08 9.07 1.20
C GLU A 175 18.95 7.78 0.39
N HIS A 176 19.51 6.68 0.89
CA HIS A 176 19.41 5.37 0.25
C HIS A 176 17.96 4.89 0.15
N LEU A 177 17.17 5.06 1.22
CA LEU A 177 15.76 4.71 1.25
C LEU A 177 14.95 5.51 0.21
N VAL A 178 15.04 6.84 0.25
CA VAL A 178 14.16 7.71 -0.55
C VAL A 178 14.57 7.79 -2.01
N SER A 179 15.82 7.45 -2.36
CA SER A 179 16.30 7.37 -3.75
C SER A 179 15.94 6.06 -4.45
N SER A 180 15.49 5.06 -3.70
CA SER A 180 15.16 3.75 -4.25
C SER A 180 13.91 3.77 -5.14
N LEU A 181 13.95 3.03 -6.25
CA LEU A 181 12.83 2.98 -7.20
C LEU A 181 11.52 2.55 -6.54
N TRP A 182 11.54 1.51 -5.71
CA TRP A 182 10.33 1.02 -5.05
C TRP A 182 9.72 2.07 -4.12
N PHE A 183 10.52 2.96 -3.52
CA PHE A 183 10.01 4.05 -2.69
C PHE A 183 9.28 5.07 -3.56
N HIS A 184 9.87 5.46 -4.70
CA HIS A 184 9.22 6.31 -5.69
C HIS A 184 7.91 5.70 -6.21
N GLU A 185 7.91 4.40 -6.52
CA GLU A 185 6.71 3.68 -6.95
C GLU A 185 5.59 3.79 -5.88
N ARG A 186 5.95 3.68 -4.60
CA ARG A 186 4.99 3.78 -3.51
C ARG A 186 4.50 5.18 -3.21
N VAL A 187 5.32 6.20 -3.40
CA VAL A 187 4.85 7.60 -3.38
C VAL A 187 3.79 7.84 -4.45
N PHE A 188 3.98 7.26 -5.64
CA PHE A 188 2.99 7.34 -6.70
C PHE A 188 1.70 6.55 -6.36
N ASP A 189 1.80 5.39 -5.72
CA ASP A 189 0.61 4.66 -5.22
C ASP A 189 -0.21 5.51 -4.23
N VAL A 190 0.43 6.19 -3.28
CA VAL A 190 -0.25 7.08 -2.32
C VAL A 190 -0.95 8.23 -3.06
N TYR A 191 -0.31 8.82 -4.07
CA TYR A 191 -0.91 9.83 -4.94
C TYR A 191 -2.18 9.30 -5.63
N LEU A 192 -2.11 8.09 -6.22
CA LEU A 192 -3.27 7.46 -6.86
C LEU A 192 -4.40 7.19 -5.86
N TRP A 193 -4.08 6.77 -4.63
CA TRP A 193 -5.09 6.58 -3.59
C TRP A 193 -5.82 7.87 -3.22
N ALA A 194 -5.10 8.99 -3.15
CA ALA A 194 -5.69 10.28 -2.85
C ALA A 194 -6.65 10.76 -3.95
N ILE A 195 -6.29 10.53 -5.22
CA ILE A 195 -7.16 10.85 -6.36
C ILE A 195 -8.37 9.93 -6.40
N GLY A 196 -8.15 8.62 -6.39
CA GLY A 196 -9.20 7.62 -6.54
C GLY A 196 -10.17 7.58 -5.36
N GLY A 197 -9.67 7.88 -4.15
CA GLY A 197 -10.46 8.00 -2.93
C GLY A 197 -11.17 9.35 -2.75
N ARG A 198 -11.04 10.30 -3.69
CA ARG A 198 -11.59 11.67 -3.65
C ARG A 198 -11.06 12.57 -2.52
N PHE A 199 -9.95 12.24 -1.87
CA PHE A 199 -9.33 13.08 -0.82
C PHE A 199 -9.02 14.51 -1.28
N LEU A 200 -8.85 14.73 -2.59
CA LEU A 200 -8.55 16.02 -3.19
C LEU A 200 -9.76 16.74 -3.82
N VAL A 201 -10.93 16.10 -3.92
CA VAL A 201 -12.11 16.71 -4.55
C VAL A 201 -13.05 17.33 -3.51
N ASP A 202 -13.12 16.79 -2.29
CA ASP A 202 -14.06 17.27 -1.26
C ASP A 202 -13.49 18.39 -0.35
N LYS A 203 -12.17 18.63 -0.34
CA LYS A 203 -11.56 19.69 0.49
C LYS A 203 -11.78 21.11 -0.05
N GLY A 204 -12.39 21.26 -1.23
CA GLY A 204 -12.90 22.55 -1.70
C GLY A 204 -14.29 22.91 -1.15
N ALA A 205 -14.98 21.98 -0.46
CA ALA A 205 -16.37 22.15 -0.05
C ALA A 205 -16.63 22.00 1.46
N ARG A 206 -15.73 21.42 2.25
CA ARG A 206 -15.91 21.32 3.72
C ARG A 206 -14.60 21.47 4.48
N GLY A 207 -14.66 22.34 5.49
CA GLY A 207 -13.59 22.62 6.43
C GLY A 207 -13.01 21.36 7.08
N ILE A 208 -11.77 21.52 7.51
CA ILE A 208 -10.87 20.51 8.06
C ILE A 208 -11.56 19.68 9.14
N GLY A 209 -11.81 18.40 8.84
CA GLY A 209 -12.13 17.36 9.83
C GLY A 209 -11.02 16.33 9.84
N SER A 210 -10.25 16.31 10.93
CA SER A 210 -9.24 15.29 11.22
C SER A 210 -9.90 13.91 11.36
N PRO A 211 -9.26 12.81 10.90
CA PRO A 211 -9.75 11.47 11.22
C PRO A 211 -9.32 11.06 12.63
N GLY A 212 -10.29 10.96 13.53
CA GLY A 212 -10.39 9.87 14.52
C GLY A 212 -9.43 9.87 15.71
N GLN A 213 -9.66 10.79 16.66
CA GLN A 213 -9.67 10.40 18.07
C GLN A 213 -11.07 9.89 18.37
N ASN A 214 -11.21 8.62 18.75
CA ASN A 214 -12.43 8.11 19.38
C ASN A 214 -12.07 7.67 20.80
N ASP A 215 -12.43 8.54 21.75
CA ASP A 215 -13.19 8.24 22.95
C ASP A 215 -12.94 6.89 23.63
N MET A 216 -12.12 6.97 24.68
CA MET A 216 -12.29 6.15 25.88
C MET A 216 -13.70 6.39 26.42
N HIS A 217 -14.55 5.36 26.35
CA HIS A 217 -15.75 5.28 27.16
C HIS A 217 -15.34 5.20 28.65
N VAL A 218 -15.50 6.33 29.35
CA VAL A 218 -15.67 6.37 30.80
C VAL A 218 -17.06 5.82 31.09
N ALA A 219 -17.11 4.73 31.86
CA ALA A 219 -18.36 4.19 32.37
C ALA A 219 -18.82 5.03 33.56
N ASP A 220 -19.98 5.67 33.41
CA ASP A 220 -20.80 6.20 34.49
C ASP A 220 -21.14 5.07 35.48
N ARG A 221 -20.79 5.26 36.75
CA ARG A 221 -21.54 4.69 37.88
C ARG A 221 -22.14 5.87 38.63
N ASN A 222 -23.45 6.04 38.49
CA ASN A 222 -24.22 6.96 39.31
C ASN A 222 -24.27 6.49 40.78
N PRO A 223 -24.41 7.43 41.74
CA PRO A 223 -24.57 7.16 43.16
C PRO A 223 -26.03 6.97 43.56
N VAL A 224 -26.24 6.75 44.88
CA VAL A 224 -27.50 6.75 45.66
C VAL A 224 -28.15 5.35 45.74
N SER A 225 -28.37 4.69 46.89
CA SER A 225 -28.40 5.07 48.32
C SER A 225 -27.78 3.97 49.19
#